data_AF-A0A960WBT0-F1
#
_entry.id   AF-A0A960WBT0-F1
#
_cell.length_a   1.000
_cell.length_b   1.000
_cell.length_c   1.000
_cell.angle_alpha   90.00
_cell.angle_beta   90.00
_cell.angle_gamma   90.00
#
_symmetry.space_group_name_H-M   'P 1'
#
loop_
_entity.id
_entity.type
_entity.pdbx_description
1 polymer ?
#
loop_
_entity_poly.entity_id
_entity_poly.type
_entity_poly.pdbx_seq_one_letter_code
_entity_poly.pdbx_strand_id
1 'polypeptide(L)'
;VMFVWGFKTYMHMSIPPKGAIEIKVTGQKWFWTFGYPNGHVESGKFVVPVNTPVKALISSKDVLHSMFIPAFRAKMDALPNRYTVTWFEATKTGKFPLFCTEYCGTSHSGMIAEVEVMSNADYEAWLANSGGPAEGESLADYGEKIYAKYACNTCHSLDGSRGNGPSWQGLWQNNRPLADGTSVTADENYIRESILNPQAKVVNGFAPVMPAYQGILKEREIEALIEFIKLQK
;
A
#
# COMPACT_ATOMS: atom_id res chain seq x y z
N VAL A 1 -38.40 -8.12 -19.46
CA VAL A 1 -37.73 -6.80 -19.56
C VAL A 1 -36.62 -6.63 -18.52
N MET A 2 -36.92 -6.75 -17.22
CA MET A 2 -35.92 -6.58 -16.15
C MET A 2 -34.68 -7.47 -16.27
N PHE A 3 -34.85 -8.75 -16.62
CA PHE A 3 -33.73 -9.67 -16.83
C PHE A 3 -32.77 -9.18 -17.93
N VAL A 4 -33.29 -8.76 -19.09
CA VAL A 4 -32.47 -8.32 -20.22
C VAL A 4 -31.69 -7.05 -19.88
N TRP A 5 -32.32 -6.09 -19.18
CA TRP A 5 -31.64 -4.90 -18.70
C TRP A 5 -30.57 -5.23 -17.68
N GLY A 6 -30.88 -6.07 -16.68
CA GLY A 6 -29.92 -6.53 -15.68
C GLY A 6 -28.73 -7.24 -16.30
N PHE A 7 -28.96 -8.14 -17.26
CA PHE A 7 -27.90 -8.83 -17.99
C PHE A 7 -27.03 -7.86 -18.80
N LYS A 8 -27.61 -6.91 -19.54
CA LYS A 8 -26.84 -5.90 -20.29
C LYS A 8 -25.96 -5.06 -19.35
N THR A 9 -26.51 -4.62 -18.22
CA THR A 9 -25.76 -3.85 -17.21
C THR A 9 -24.67 -4.71 -16.57
N TYR A 10 -24.95 -5.97 -16.24
CA TYR A 10 -23.96 -6.92 -15.73
C TYR A 10 -22.81 -7.13 -16.71
N MET A 11 -23.11 -7.35 -17.99
CA MET A 11 -22.08 -7.53 -19.02
C MET A 11 -21.23 -6.28 -19.19
N HIS A 12 -21.84 -5.09 -19.17
CA HIS A 12 -21.11 -3.83 -19.17
C HIS A 12 -20.17 -3.76 -17.96
N MET A 13 -20.66 -3.95 -16.74
CA MET A 13 -19.84 -3.90 -15.52
C MET A 13 -18.77 -5.00 -15.43
N SER A 14 -18.98 -6.14 -16.08
CA SER A 14 -18.07 -7.30 -15.98
C SER A 14 -16.97 -7.31 -17.04
N ILE A 15 -17.17 -6.62 -18.16
CA ILE A 15 -16.23 -6.63 -19.30
C ILE A 15 -15.53 -5.26 -19.37
N PRO A 16 -14.24 -5.18 -19.01
CA PRO A 16 -13.47 -3.95 -19.15
C PRO A 16 -13.44 -3.49 -20.62
N PRO A 17 -13.61 -2.18 -20.89
CA PRO A 17 -13.42 -1.62 -22.22
C PRO A 17 -12.02 -1.94 -22.78
N LYS A 18 -11.93 -2.09 -24.11
CA LYS A 18 -10.62 -2.20 -24.78
C LYS A 18 -9.81 -0.93 -24.53
N GLY A 19 -8.51 -1.09 -24.27
CA GLY A 19 -7.62 0.03 -23.99
C GLY A 19 -7.70 0.58 -22.56
N ALA A 20 -8.44 -0.08 -21.66
CA ALA A 20 -8.45 0.28 -20.24
C ALA A 20 -7.04 0.17 -19.64
N ILE A 21 -6.65 1.16 -18.85
CA ILE A 21 -5.35 1.17 -18.15
C ILE A 21 -5.40 0.10 -17.07
N GLU A 22 -4.48 -0.86 -17.11
CA GLU A 22 -4.37 -1.89 -16.08
C GLU A 22 -3.51 -1.37 -14.92
N ILE A 23 -4.09 -1.33 -13.72
CA ILE A 23 -3.40 -0.98 -12.47
C ILE A 23 -3.54 -2.16 -11.51
N LYS A 24 -2.41 -2.63 -10.97
CA LYS A 24 -2.39 -3.71 -9.99
C LYS A 24 -2.81 -3.15 -8.64
N VAL A 25 -3.80 -3.77 -8.00
CA VAL A 25 -4.23 -3.41 -6.65
C VAL A 25 -3.91 -4.59 -5.74
N THR A 26 -3.12 -4.36 -4.70
CA THR A 26 -2.77 -5.40 -3.75
C THR A 26 -3.23 -4.99 -2.35
N GLY A 27 -3.97 -5.86 -1.69
CA GLY A 27 -4.36 -5.71 -0.29
C GLY A 27 -3.39 -6.43 0.64
N GLN A 28 -3.08 -5.77 1.76
CA GLN A 28 -2.27 -6.28 2.86
C GLN A 28 -2.88 -5.81 4.19
N LYS A 29 -2.62 -6.50 5.29
CA LYS A 29 -2.92 -6.00 6.64
C LYS A 29 -2.04 -4.79 6.96
N TRP A 30 -2.56 -3.56 7.10
CA TRP A 30 -3.91 -3.08 6.81
C TRP A 30 -3.82 -1.85 5.89
N PHE A 31 -3.23 -2.04 4.71
CA PHE A 31 -3.00 -0.99 3.72
C PHE A 31 -3.16 -1.54 2.30
N TRP A 32 -3.25 -0.62 1.34
CA TRP A 32 -3.39 -0.92 -0.08
C TRP A 32 -2.18 -0.42 -0.85
N THR A 33 -1.72 -1.22 -1.81
CA THR A 33 -0.67 -0.85 -2.76
C THR A 33 -1.19 -0.90 -4.20
N PHE A 34 -0.73 0.04 -5.01
CA PHE A 34 -1.17 0.28 -6.38
C PHE A 34 0.06 0.26 -7.30
N GLY A 35 0.17 -0.75 -8.15
CA GLY A 35 1.27 -0.92 -9.10
C GLY A 35 0.90 -0.42 -10.49
N TYR A 36 1.70 0.49 -11.03
CA TYR A 36 1.47 1.17 -12.30
C TYR A 36 2.32 0.60 -13.45
N PRO A 37 1.95 0.84 -14.72
CA PRO A 37 2.65 0.26 -15.88
C PRO A 37 4.15 0.59 -15.98
N ASN A 38 4.58 1.74 -15.45
CA ASN A 38 5.99 2.15 -15.40
C ASN A 38 6.80 1.43 -14.29
N GLY A 39 6.19 0.54 -13.51
CA GLY A 39 6.80 -0.13 -12.36
C GLY A 39 6.87 0.74 -11.10
N HIS A 40 6.19 1.89 -11.07
CA HIS A 40 5.92 2.61 -9.82
C HIS A 40 4.93 1.84 -8.96
N VAL A 41 5.15 1.87 -7.65
CA VAL A 41 4.20 1.37 -6.66
C VAL A 41 3.86 2.52 -5.75
N GLU A 42 2.58 2.83 -5.65
CA GLU A 42 2.01 3.79 -4.72
C GLU A 42 1.34 3.05 -3.58
N SER A 43 1.35 3.63 -2.38
CA SER A 43 0.68 3.03 -1.22
C SER A 43 -0.28 4.04 -0.60
N GLY A 44 -1.46 3.58 -0.20
CA GLY A 44 -2.53 4.41 0.35
C GLY A 44 -3.17 5.38 -0.65
N LYS A 45 -2.62 5.55 -1.85
CA LYS A 45 -3.13 6.46 -2.88
C LYS A 45 -3.28 5.76 -4.25
N PHE A 46 -4.51 5.67 -4.72
CA PHE A 46 -4.87 5.14 -6.03
C PHE A 46 -5.07 6.29 -7.02
N VAL A 47 -4.05 6.59 -7.81
CA VAL A 47 -4.05 7.69 -8.77
C VAL A 47 -4.63 7.20 -10.10
N VAL A 48 -5.62 7.91 -10.63
CA VAL A 48 -6.27 7.55 -11.90
C VAL A 48 -6.59 8.79 -12.75
N PRO A 49 -6.59 8.68 -14.08
CA PRO A 49 -7.03 9.77 -14.94
C PRO A 49 -8.57 9.84 -15.06
N VAL A 50 -9.09 11.06 -15.20
CA VAL A 50 -10.53 11.31 -15.47
C VAL A 50 -10.92 10.87 -16.88
N ASN A 51 -12.17 10.43 -17.05
CA ASN A 51 -12.80 9.98 -18.30
C ASN A 51 -12.00 8.90 -19.04
N THR A 52 -11.32 8.05 -18.28
CA THR A 52 -10.48 6.98 -18.81
C THR A 52 -10.84 5.67 -18.12
N PRO A 53 -11.14 4.60 -18.87
CA PRO A 53 -11.40 3.29 -18.29
C PRO A 53 -10.16 2.74 -17.57
N VAL A 54 -10.33 2.38 -16.30
CA VAL A 54 -9.30 1.74 -15.47
C VAL A 54 -9.72 0.32 -15.16
N LYS A 55 -8.84 -0.63 -15.46
CA LYS A 55 -8.95 -2.04 -15.08
C LYS A 55 -8.10 -2.27 -13.83
N ALA A 56 -8.76 -2.49 -12.70
CA ALA A 56 -8.09 -2.85 -11.45
C ALA A 56 -7.86 -4.37 -11.42
N LEU A 57 -6.59 -4.79 -11.48
CA LEU A 57 -6.17 -6.19 -11.31
C LEU A 57 -5.85 -6.43 -9.83
N ILE A 58 -6.76 -7.09 -9.12
CA ILE A 58 -6.77 -7.12 -7.66
C ILE A 58 -6.25 -8.46 -7.13
N SER A 59 -5.41 -8.43 -6.10
CA SER A 59 -4.92 -9.61 -5.37
C SER A 59 -4.64 -9.30 -3.91
N SER A 60 -4.42 -10.31 -3.08
CA SER A 60 -3.96 -10.15 -1.69
C SER A 60 -2.64 -10.88 -1.43
N LYS A 61 -1.83 -10.34 -0.52
CA LYS A 61 -0.60 -10.98 -0.03
C LYS A 61 -0.80 -11.81 1.24
N ASP A 62 -1.92 -11.65 1.94
CA ASP A 62 -2.16 -12.30 3.22
C ASP A 62 -3.55 -12.94 3.32
N VAL A 63 -4.57 -12.17 3.70
CA VAL A 63 -5.94 -12.63 3.95
C VAL A 63 -6.90 -12.04 2.91
N LEU A 64 -8.17 -12.41 2.99
CA LEU A 64 -9.20 -11.78 2.17
C LEU A 64 -9.32 -10.30 2.54
N HIS A 65 -9.36 -9.44 1.51
CA HIS A 65 -9.76 -8.04 1.62
C HIS A 65 -10.84 -7.76 0.57
N SER A 66 -11.45 -6.59 0.60
CA SER A 66 -12.39 -6.20 -0.45
C SER A 66 -12.28 -4.73 -0.76
N MET A 67 -11.75 -4.41 -1.95
CA MET A 67 -11.57 -3.04 -2.41
C MET A 67 -12.95 -2.48 -2.72
N PHE A 68 -13.31 -1.36 -2.08
CA PHE A 68 -14.56 -0.66 -2.38
C PHE A 68 -14.35 0.84 -2.53
N ILE A 69 -14.77 1.36 -3.69
CA ILE A 69 -14.80 2.79 -3.97
C ILE A 69 -16.27 3.20 -4.12
N PRO A 70 -16.93 3.72 -3.05
CA PRO A 70 -18.37 3.95 -3.05
C PRO A 70 -18.83 4.90 -4.16
N ALA A 71 -18.06 5.96 -4.39
CA ALA A 71 -18.36 6.97 -5.40
C ALA A 71 -18.46 6.38 -6.82
N PHE A 72 -17.74 5.29 -7.10
CA PHE A 72 -17.68 4.66 -8.42
C PHE A 72 -18.53 3.39 -8.49
N ARG A 73 -19.11 2.96 -7.35
CA ARG A 73 -19.82 1.67 -7.21
C ARG A 73 -18.96 0.48 -7.64
N ALA A 74 -17.63 0.62 -7.54
CA ALA A 74 -16.67 -0.41 -7.87
C ALA A 74 -16.27 -1.16 -6.60
N LYS A 75 -16.67 -2.44 -6.51
CA LYS A 75 -16.31 -3.34 -5.43
C LYS A 75 -15.80 -4.65 -5.99
N MET A 76 -14.69 -5.17 -5.48
CA MET A 76 -14.21 -6.51 -5.79
C MET A 76 -13.26 -7.03 -4.71
N ASP A 77 -13.39 -8.32 -4.41
CA ASP A 77 -12.62 -8.96 -3.35
C ASP A 77 -11.18 -9.21 -3.80
N ALA A 78 -10.23 -8.93 -2.90
CA ALA A 78 -8.83 -9.23 -3.06
C ALA A 78 -8.53 -10.59 -2.44
N LEU A 79 -8.16 -11.54 -3.28
CA LEU A 79 -7.97 -12.93 -2.89
C LEU A 79 -6.48 -13.30 -2.89
N PRO A 80 -5.99 -14.06 -1.90
CA PRO A 80 -4.67 -14.66 -1.97
C PRO A 80 -4.56 -15.65 -3.14
N ASN A 81 -3.37 -15.76 -3.74
CA ASN A 81 -3.01 -16.76 -4.77
C ASN A 81 -3.85 -16.72 -6.07
N ARG A 82 -4.61 -15.66 -6.32
CA ARG A 82 -5.31 -15.45 -7.60
C ARG A 82 -5.60 -13.98 -7.83
N TYR A 83 -5.90 -13.65 -9.08
CA TYR A 83 -6.35 -12.32 -9.45
C TYR A 83 -7.88 -12.29 -9.60
N THR A 84 -8.47 -11.20 -9.12
CA THR A 84 -9.81 -10.76 -9.47
C THR A 84 -9.70 -9.46 -10.26
N VAL A 85 -10.77 -9.10 -10.98
CA VAL A 85 -10.75 -7.91 -11.83
C VAL A 85 -12.05 -7.17 -11.64
N THR A 86 -11.97 -5.85 -11.47
CA THR A 86 -13.07 -4.93 -11.70
C THR A 86 -12.58 -3.81 -12.60
N TRP A 87 -13.51 -3.08 -13.20
CA TRP A 87 -13.18 -1.87 -13.93
C TRP A 87 -14.12 -0.74 -13.56
N PHE A 88 -13.67 0.49 -13.77
CA PHE A 88 -14.48 1.69 -13.59
C PHE A 88 -13.95 2.83 -14.47
N GLU A 89 -14.74 3.87 -14.61
CA GLU A 89 -14.35 5.12 -15.27
C GLU A 89 -14.72 6.28 -14.35
N ALA A 90 -13.72 7.04 -13.91
CA ALA A 90 -13.95 8.18 -13.04
C ALA A 90 -14.32 9.41 -13.87
N THR A 91 -15.52 9.96 -13.68
CA THR A 91 -16.04 11.06 -14.51
C THR A 91 -15.86 12.45 -13.87
N LYS A 92 -15.32 12.53 -12.67
CA LYS A 92 -15.08 13.77 -11.93
C LYS A 92 -13.71 13.72 -11.28
N THR A 93 -12.94 14.79 -11.42
CA THR A 93 -11.68 14.97 -10.70
C THR A 93 -11.93 15.18 -9.20
N GLY A 94 -10.92 14.89 -8.39
CA GLY A 94 -10.98 15.03 -6.94
C GLY A 94 -10.52 13.78 -6.20
N LYS A 95 -10.74 13.79 -4.88
CA LYS A 95 -10.30 12.74 -3.96
C LYS A 95 -11.51 11.97 -3.45
N PHE A 96 -11.46 10.65 -3.51
CA PHE A 96 -12.55 9.76 -3.12
C PHE A 96 -12.03 8.69 -2.18
N PRO A 97 -12.73 8.35 -1.09
CA PRO A 97 -12.25 7.32 -0.18
C PRO A 97 -12.37 5.93 -0.82
N LEU A 98 -11.38 5.09 -0.53
CA LEU A 98 -11.35 3.66 -0.81
C LEU A 98 -11.27 2.91 0.51
N PHE A 99 -12.16 1.93 0.70
CA PHE A 99 -12.27 1.17 1.93
C PHE A 99 -11.97 -0.31 1.69
N CYS A 100 -11.47 -0.97 2.74
CA CYS A 100 -11.60 -2.42 2.86
C CYS A 100 -13.00 -2.76 3.40
N THR A 101 -13.71 -3.66 2.72
CA THR A 101 -15.08 -4.08 3.09
C THR A 101 -15.22 -5.59 3.29
N GLU A 102 -14.12 -6.25 3.63
CA GLU A 102 -14.07 -7.64 4.08
C GLU A 102 -13.23 -7.68 5.36
N TYR A 103 -13.72 -8.35 6.41
CA TYR A 103 -13.08 -8.28 7.71
C TYR A 103 -11.70 -8.96 7.67
N CYS A 104 -10.65 -8.14 7.71
CA CYS A 104 -9.27 -8.58 7.49
C CYS A 104 -8.37 -8.54 8.74
N GLY A 105 -8.95 -8.31 9.92
CA GLY A 105 -8.26 -8.38 11.21
C GLY A 105 -8.43 -7.15 12.10
N THR A 106 -7.52 -6.98 13.06
CA THR A 106 -7.65 -6.02 14.17
C THR A 106 -7.68 -4.55 13.72
N SER A 107 -6.98 -4.19 12.64
CA SER A 107 -7.02 -2.84 12.07
C SER A 107 -7.87 -2.75 10.79
N HIS A 108 -8.87 -3.62 10.64
CA HIS A 108 -9.76 -3.63 9.46
C HIS A 108 -10.38 -2.25 9.17
N SER A 109 -10.89 -1.56 10.20
CA SER A 109 -11.49 -0.22 10.04
C SER A 109 -10.50 0.88 9.68
N GLY A 110 -9.21 0.66 9.94
CA GLY A 110 -8.11 1.57 9.58
C GLY A 110 -7.59 1.37 8.16
N MET A 111 -8.04 0.30 7.47
CA MET A 111 -7.59 -0.04 6.12
C MET A 111 -8.27 0.82 5.05
N ILE A 112 -7.89 2.10 5.02
CA ILE A 112 -8.43 3.13 4.14
C ILE A 112 -7.33 3.57 3.18
N ALA A 113 -7.72 3.87 1.94
CA ALA A 113 -6.89 4.54 0.95
C ALA A 113 -7.69 5.69 0.31
N GLU A 114 -7.03 6.51 -0.50
CA GLU A 114 -7.65 7.59 -1.25
C GLU A 114 -7.49 7.32 -2.75
N VAL A 115 -8.56 7.45 -3.51
CA VAL A 115 -8.52 7.51 -4.97
C VAL A 115 -8.40 8.97 -5.39
N GLU A 116 -7.29 9.32 -6.04
CA GLU A 116 -7.02 10.66 -6.55
C GLU A 116 -7.24 10.67 -8.06
N VAL A 117 -8.35 11.30 -8.48
CA VAL A 117 -8.72 11.44 -9.88
C VAL A 117 -8.21 12.77 -10.40
N MET A 118 -7.29 12.74 -11.36
CA MET A 118 -6.64 13.93 -11.91
C MET A 118 -6.88 14.06 -13.42
N SER A 119 -6.45 15.19 -14.00
CA SER A 119 -6.49 15.37 -15.44
C SER A 119 -5.52 14.39 -16.12
N ASN A 120 -5.76 14.08 -17.40
CA ASN A 120 -4.84 13.20 -18.14
C ASN A 120 -3.41 13.76 -18.18
N ALA A 121 -3.25 15.08 -18.32
CA ALA A 121 -1.93 15.72 -18.33
C ALA A 121 -1.21 15.59 -16.98
N ASP A 122 -1.93 15.80 -15.87
CA ASP A 122 -1.36 15.66 -14.53
C ASP A 122 -1.02 14.20 -14.22
N TYR A 123 -1.83 13.25 -14.69
CA TYR A 123 -1.58 11.82 -14.53
C TYR A 123 -0.28 11.39 -15.21
N GLU A 124 -0.08 11.80 -16.46
CA GLU A 124 1.15 11.50 -17.21
C GLU A 124 2.39 12.16 -16.56
N ALA A 125 2.26 13.42 -16.13
CA ALA A 125 3.34 14.12 -15.43
C ALA A 125 3.67 13.48 -14.08
N TRP A 126 2.65 13.07 -13.32
CA TRP A 126 2.82 12.34 -12.07
C TRP A 126 3.50 10.99 -12.31
N LEU A 127 3.04 10.23 -13.31
CA LEU A 127 3.60 8.91 -13.63
C LEU A 127 5.07 9.00 -14.08
N ALA A 128 5.42 10.03 -14.86
CA ALA A 128 6.79 10.27 -15.31
C ALA A 128 7.76 10.61 -14.15
N ASN A 129 7.26 11.30 -13.13
CA ASN A 129 8.06 11.72 -11.97
C ASN A 129 7.98 10.75 -10.78
N SER A 130 7.14 9.72 -10.87
CA SER A 130 6.93 8.75 -9.80
C SER A 130 7.97 7.63 -9.85
N GLY A 131 8.84 7.56 -8.82
CA GLY A 131 9.76 6.43 -8.67
C GLY A 131 11.12 6.69 -8.01
N GLY A 132 11.36 7.87 -7.46
CA GLY A 132 12.58 8.21 -6.73
C GLY A 132 12.45 9.48 -5.88
N PRO A 133 13.50 9.86 -5.13
CA PRO A 133 13.54 11.14 -4.42
C PRO A 133 13.43 12.31 -5.41
N ALA A 134 12.81 13.41 -4.98
CA ALA A 134 12.79 14.63 -5.77
C ALA A 134 14.21 15.17 -5.98
N GLU A 135 14.41 15.97 -7.03
CA GLU A 135 15.72 16.57 -7.30
C GLU A 135 16.16 17.44 -6.12
N GLY A 136 17.34 17.13 -5.54
CA GLY A 136 17.89 17.81 -4.37
C GLY A 136 17.34 17.35 -3.01
N GLU A 137 16.43 16.37 -2.97
CA GLU A 137 15.90 15.81 -1.74
C GLU A 137 16.89 14.85 -1.05
N SER A 138 17.04 14.96 0.27
CA SER A 138 17.88 14.03 1.04
C SER A 138 17.24 12.64 1.14
N LEU A 139 18.05 11.59 1.29
CA LEU A 139 17.51 10.24 1.46
C LEU A 139 16.68 10.10 2.74
N ALA A 140 16.99 10.86 3.79
CA ALA A 140 16.23 10.80 5.04
C ALA A 140 14.84 11.47 4.89
N ASP A 141 14.76 12.61 4.21
CA ASP A 141 13.46 13.27 3.90
C ASP A 141 12.62 12.39 2.98
N TYR A 142 13.25 11.76 1.99
CA TYR A 142 12.60 10.76 1.16
C TYR A 142 12.12 9.57 2.00
N GLY A 143 12.93 9.10 2.95
CA GLY A 143 12.57 8.03 3.89
C GLY A 143 11.36 8.35 4.77
N GLU A 144 11.21 9.60 5.22
CA GLU A 144 10.01 10.07 5.92
C GLU A 144 8.76 9.95 5.03
N LYS A 145 8.89 10.34 3.75
CA LYS A 145 7.81 10.16 2.78
C LYS A 145 7.49 8.68 2.57
N ILE A 146 8.48 7.80 2.49
CA ILE A 146 8.27 6.34 2.38
C ILE A 146 7.59 5.79 3.63
N TYR A 147 7.95 6.27 4.82
CA TYR A 147 7.32 5.89 6.10
C TYR A 147 5.82 6.19 6.12
N ALA A 148 5.42 7.36 5.62
CA ALA A 148 4.00 7.70 5.47
C ALA A 148 3.34 6.96 4.29
N LYS A 149 4.00 6.91 3.13
CA LYS A 149 3.51 6.30 1.89
C LYS A 149 3.12 4.85 2.12
N TYR A 150 4.02 4.03 2.66
CA TYR A 150 3.78 2.61 2.90
C TYR A 150 3.07 2.31 4.21
N ALA A 151 2.43 3.33 4.82
CA ALA A 151 1.64 3.18 6.04
C ALA A 151 2.41 2.57 7.23
N CYS A 152 3.74 2.67 7.25
CA CYS A 152 4.57 2.20 8.36
C CYS A 152 4.17 2.91 9.67
N ASN A 153 3.76 4.17 9.57
CA ASN A 153 3.25 5.00 10.65
C ASN A 153 1.97 4.49 11.33
N THR A 154 1.21 3.59 10.70
CA THR A 154 0.02 2.99 11.29
C THR A 154 0.36 1.95 12.37
N CYS A 155 1.58 1.41 12.33
CA CYS A 155 2.02 0.35 13.24
C CYS A 155 3.24 0.77 14.07
N HIS A 156 4.17 1.52 13.49
CA HIS A 156 5.40 1.97 14.13
C HIS A 156 5.26 3.44 14.48
N SER A 157 5.38 3.79 15.75
CA SER A 157 5.39 5.18 16.20
C SER A 157 6.80 5.77 16.18
N LEU A 158 6.90 7.10 16.15
CA LEU A 158 8.17 7.82 16.28
C LEU A 158 8.39 8.38 17.69
N ASP A 159 7.35 8.40 18.52
CA ASP A 159 7.32 9.04 19.85
C ASP A 159 7.43 8.05 21.02
N GLY A 160 7.57 6.75 20.73
CA GLY A 160 7.63 5.71 21.75
C GLY A 160 6.28 5.12 22.15
N SER A 161 5.17 5.68 21.66
CA SER A 161 3.84 5.14 21.94
C SER A 161 3.69 3.70 21.44
N ARG A 162 3.01 2.87 22.23
CA ARG A 162 2.84 1.44 21.88
C ARG A 162 1.75 1.28 20.82
N GLY A 163 2.15 0.86 19.63
CA GLY A 163 1.25 0.49 18.53
C GLY A 163 1.16 -1.02 18.31
N ASN A 164 0.70 -1.40 17.11
CA ASN A 164 0.72 -2.79 16.65
C ASN A 164 2.16 -3.29 16.38
N GLY A 165 3.09 -2.38 16.08
CA GLY A 165 4.51 -2.63 15.93
C GLY A 165 5.36 -1.87 16.95
N PRO A 166 6.65 -2.22 17.09
CA PRO A 166 7.59 -1.50 17.95
C PRO A 166 7.86 -0.07 17.45
N SER A 167 8.05 0.87 18.37
CA SER A 167 8.45 2.25 18.04
C SER A 167 9.83 2.30 17.37
N TRP A 168 10.01 3.28 16.48
CA TRP A 168 11.31 3.62 15.88
C TRP A 168 12.11 4.60 16.73
N GLN A 169 11.54 5.16 17.80
CA GLN A 169 12.25 6.03 18.73
C GLN A 169 13.46 5.33 19.34
N GLY A 170 14.64 5.92 19.14
CA GLY A 170 15.91 5.35 19.58
C GLY A 170 16.13 3.94 19.05
N LEU A 171 15.64 3.60 17.86
CA LEU A 171 15.82 2.26 17.30
C LEU A 171 17.27 1.99 16.94
N TRP A 172 17.88 2.93 16.22
CA TRP A 172 19.19 2.79 15.61
C TRP A 172 20.30 2.40 16.61
N GLN A 173 21.05 1.34 16.29
CA GLN A 173 22.18 0.80 17.08
C GLN A 173 21.84 0.36 18.51
N ASN A 174 20.57 0.38 18.90
CA ASN A 174 20.14 -0.10 20.20
C ASN A 174 19.80 -1.60 20.15
N ASN A 175 20.02 -2.26 21.29
CA ASN A 175 19.77 -3.69 21.43
C ASN A 175 18.26 -3.98 21.54
N ARG A 176 17.78 -4.97 20.79
CA ARG A 176 16.36 -5.35 20.73
C ARG A 176 16.18 -6.80 21.17
N PRO A 177 15.50 -7.04 22.31
CA PRO A 177 15.15 -8.39 22.72
C PRO A 177 14.10 -8.96 21.78
N LEU A 178 14.31 -10.19 21.33
CA LEU A 178 13.41 -10.92 20.44
C LEU A 178 12.52 -11.87 21.25
N ALA A 179 11.43 -12.30 20.64
CA ALA A 179 10.45 -13.19 21.25
C ALA A 179 11.00 -14.60 21.55
N ASP A 180 12.10 -15.00 20.89
CA ASP A 180 12.80 -16.27 21.13
C ASP A 180 13.80 -16.23 22.30
N GLY A 181 13.91 -15.07 22.98
CA GLY A 181 14.82 -14.85 24.10
C GLY A 181 16.23 -14.41 23.68
N THR A 182 16.52 -14.33 22.39
CA THR A 182 17.76 -13.75 21.87
C THR A 182 17.66 -12.22 21.79
N SER A 183 18.77 -11.57 21.47
CA SER A 183 18.87 -10.13 21.33
C SER A 183 19.66 -9.78 20.08
N VAL A 184 19.26 -8.73 19.38
CA VAL A 184 19.90 -8.27 18.14
C VAL A 184 20.10 -6.75 18.17
N THR A 185 21.22 -6.28 17.65
CA THR A 185 21.45 -4.85 17.44
C THR A 185 20.65 -4.38 16.23
N ALA A 186 19.92 -3.28 16.35
CA ALA A 186 19.18 -2.69 15.24
C ALA A 186 20.12 -1.93 14.28
N ASP A 187 20.88 -2.69 13.48
CA ASP A 187 21.74 -2.24 12.39
C ASP A 187 20.99 -2.26 11.03
N GLU A 188 21.67 -1.88 9.94
CA GLU A 188 21.05 -1.85 8.61
C GLU A 188 20.54 -3.23 8.17
N ASN A 189 21.26 -4.30 8.50
CA ASN A 189 20.89 -5.65 8.12
C ASN A 189 19.62 -6.11 8.84
N TYR A 190 19.53 -5.83 10.15
CA TYR A 190 18.33 -6.10 10.93
C TYR A 190 17.12 -5.33 10.40
N ILE A 191 17.26 -4.04 10.12
CA ILE A 191 16.15 -3.20 9.62
C ILE A 191 15.71 -3.71 8.25
N ARG A 192 16.65 -3.96 7.33
CA ARG A 192 16.38 -4.52 6.01
C ARG A 192 15.67 -5.86 6.08
N GLU A 193 16.18 -6.79 6.88
CA GLU A 193 15.59 -8.12 7.05
C GLU A 193 14.19 -8.02 7.66
N SER A 194 13.98 -7.13 8.63
CA SER A 194 12.67 -6.92 9.25
C SER A 194 11.64 -6.36 8.25
N ILE A 195 12.06 -5.54 7.29
CA ILE A 195 11.18 -5.01 6.23
C ILE A 195 10.83 -6.10 5.20
N LEU A 196 11.83 -6.90 4.77
CA LEU A 196 11.65 -7.89 3.71
C LEU A 196 11.05 -9.20 4.20
N ASN A 197 11.42 -9.65 5.40
CA ASN A 197 11.00 -10.89 6.05
C ASN A 197 10.69 -10.64 7.55
N PRO A 198 9.61 -9.92 7.88
CA PRO A 198 9.29 -9.47 9.25
C PRO A 198 9.08 -10.60 10.26
N GLN A 199 8.77 -11.81 9.81
CA GLN A 199 8.53 -12.95 10.70
C GLN A 199 9.83 -13.62 11.17
N ALA A 200 10.98 -13.28 10.59
CA ALA A 200 12.27 -13.86 10.96
C ALA A 200 12.74 -13.45 12.36
N LYS A 201 12.52 -12.19 12.75
CA LYS A 201 13.01 -11.60 14.01
C LYS A 201 11.93 -10.76 14.68
N VAL A 202 11.03 -11.42 15.39
CA VAL A 202 9.91 -10.76 16.07
C VAL A 202 10.38 -10.16 17.39
N VAL A 203 10.19 -8.86 17.58
CA VAL A 203 10.53 -8.16 18.84
C VAL A 203 9.68 -8.68 19.99
N ASN A 204 10.30 -8.88 21.15
CA ASN A 204 9.62 -9.36 22.35
C ASN A 204 8.42 -8.47 22.71
N GLY A 205 7.29 -9.10 23.03
CA GLY A 205 6.04 -8.41 23.38
C GLY A 205 5.19 -7.93 22.20
N PHE A 206 5.57 -8.23 20.95
CA PHE A 206 4.77 -7.94 19.75
C PHE A 206 4.34 -9.24 19.05
N ALA A 207 3.16 -9.20 18.42
CA ALA A 207 2.67 -10.30 17.59
C ALA A 207 3.27 -10.19 16.17
N PRO A 208 3.47 -11.32 15.46
CA PRO A 208 4.01 -11.34 14.09
C PRO A 208 2.96 -10.90 13.05
N VAL A 209 2.52 -9.64 13.13
CA VAL A 209 1.46 -9.07 12.29
C VAL A 209 1.97 -8.20 11.15
N MET A 210 3.26 -7.85 11.15
CA MET A 210 3.86 -7.02 10.11
C MET A 210 3.89 -7.78 8.77
N PRO A 211 3.34 -7.19 7.68
CA PRO A 211 3.36 -7.80 6.36
C PRO A 211 4.74 -7.67 5.71
N ALA A 212 5.09 -8.61 4.83
CA ALA A 212 6.35 -8.58 4.09
C ALA A 212 6.32 -7.53 2.96
N TYR A 213 7.38 -6.72 2.85
CA TYR A 213 7.54 -5.72 1.79
C TYR A 213 8.44 -6.20 0.63
N GLN A 214 8.80 -7.47 0.61
CA GLN A 214 9.60 -8.06 -0.46
C GLN A 214 8.91 -7.90 -1.83
N GLY A 215 9.63 -7.26 -2.76
CA GLY A 215 9.13 -6.96 -4.11
C GLY A 215 8.10 -5.83 -4.18
N ILE A 216 7.84 -5.15 -3.04
CA ILE A 216 7.01 -3.94 -2.98
C ILE A 216 7.92 -2.71 -2.92
N LEU A 217 8.84 -2.68 -1.95
CA LEU A 217 9.82 -1.62 -1.83
C LEU A 217 10.99 -1.85 -2.79
N LYS A 218 11.39 -0.77 -3.48
CA LYS A 218 12.64 -0.73 -4.23
C LYS A 218 13.82 -0.57 -3.27
N GLU A 219 15.00 -1.01 -3.70
CA GLU A 219 16.23 -0.94 -2.91
C GLU A 219 16.49 0.46 -2.33
N ARG A 220 16.37 1.48 -3.19
CA ARG A 220 16.56 2.87 -2.80
C ARG A 220 15.52 3.39 -1.79
N GLU A 221 14.30 2.84 -1.79
CA GLU A 221 13.28 3.17 -0.78
C GLU A 221 13.64 2.53 0.58
N ILE A 222 14.24 1.33 0.57
CA ILE A 222 14.72 0.67 1.79
C ILE A 222 15.90 1.45 2.40
N GLU A 223 16.87 1.86 1.57
CA GLU A 223 17.98 2.70 2.00
C GLU A 223 17.49 4.02 2.61
N ALA A 224 16.52 4.68 1.96
CA ALA A 224 15.92 5.91 2.46
C ALA A 224 15.24 5.72 3.83
N LEU A 225 14.48 4.64 4.01
CA LEU A 225 13.88 4.29 5.31
C LEU A 225 14.93 4.08 6.40
N ILE A 226 16.03 3.40 6.08
CA ILE A 226 17.14 3.17 7.02
C ILE A 226 17.73 4.52 7.44
N GLU A 227 18.00 5.42 6.50
CA GLU A 227 18.51 6.77 6.81
C GLU A 227 17.52 7.60 7.64
N PHE A 228 16.22 7.48 7.38
CA PHE A 228 15.20 8.12 8.20
C PHE A 228 15.14 7.55 9.63
N ILE A 229 15.26 6.23 9.80
CA ILE A 229 15.30 5.56 11.11
C ILE A 229 16.52 6.02 11.93
N LYS A 230 17.68 6.23 11.28
CA LYS A 230 18.90 6.75 11.94
C LYS A 230 18.69 8.11 12.61
N LEU A 231 17.73 8.91 12.13
CA LEU A 231 17.39 10.22 12.71
C LEU A 231 16.45 10.13 13.92
N GLN A 232 15.77 9.00 14.15
CA GLN A 232 14.80 8.83 15.22
C GLN A 232 15.50 8.52 16.55
N LYS A 233 15.83 9.57 17.31
CA LYS A 233 16.53 9.48 18.59
C LYS A 233 15.62 9.18 19.77
#